data_AF-A0A9E5QN89-F1
#
_entry.id   AF-A0A9E5QN89-F1
#
_cell.length_a   1.000
_cell.length_b   1.000
_cell.length_c   1.000
_cell.angle_alpha   90.00
_cell.angle_beta   90.00
_cell.angle_gamma   90.00
#
_symmetry.space_group_name_H-M   'P 1'
#
loop_
_entity.id
_entity.type
_entity.pdbx_description
1 polymer ?
#
loop_
_entity_poly.entity_id
_entity_poly.type
_entity_poly.pdbx_seq_one_letter_code
_entity_poly.pdbx_strand_id
1 'polypeptide(L)'
;PDHPKLKQAIEVYKKIAESPEFNFIGNVTVGKDINAEDLQQTYHAVIYTCGAETDRRLGIPGEDLLGSYTATEFVGWYNGHPDYRDRTFDLSHETAVVIGQGNVAADVSRILAKSVDE
;
A
#
# COMPACT_ATOMS: atom_id res chain seq x y z
N PRO A 1 -2.95 -9.34 -5.85
CA PRO A 1 -1.94 -10.04 -6.70
C PRO A 1 -2.47 -10.35 -8.12
N ASP A 2 -3.74 -10.68 -8.24
CA ASP A 2 -4.41 -11.21 -9.44
C ASP A 2 -4.78 -10.20 -10.54
N HIS A 3 -4.26 -8.97 -10.46
CA HIS A 3 -4.43 -7.92 -11.47
C HIS A 3 -3.10 -7.59 -12.20
N PRO A 4 -2.43 -8.56 -12.85
CA PRO A 4 -1.09 -8.35 -13.40
C PRO A 4 -1.06 -7.34 -14.55
N LYS A 5 -2.15 -7.26 -15.35
CA LYS A 5 -2.24 -6.31 -16.47
C LYS A 5 -2.12 -4.85 -16.02
N LEU A 6 -2.69 -4.51 -14.86
CA LEU A 6 -2.59 -3.15 -14.31
C LEU A 6 -1.16 -2.79 -13.88
N LYS A 7 -0.31 -3.79 -13.61
CA LYS A 7 1.10 -3.58 -13.22
C LYS A 7 2.00 -3.24 -14.41
N GLN A 8 1.52 -3.31 -15.65
CA GLN A 8 2.30 -3.02 -16.87
C GLN A 8 2.78 -1.56 -16.96
N ALA A 9 2.18 -0.64 -16.19
CA ALA A 9 2.68 0.74 -16.06
C ALA A 9 4.16 0.79 -15.61
N ILE A 10 4.67 -0.26 -14.96
CA ILE A 10 6.07 -0.35 -14.55
C ILE A 10 7.05 -0.26 -15.74
N GLU A 11 6.65 -0.71 -16.94
CA GLU A 11 7.51 -0.62 -18.13
C GLU A 11 7.70 0.84 -18.59
N VAL A 12 6.67 1.67 -18.41
CA VAL A 12 6.78 3.11 -18.67
C VAL A 12 7.74 3.75 -17.67
N TYR A 13 7.61 3.41 -16.38
CA TYR A 13 8.48 3.94 -15.33
C TYR A 13 9.93 3.50 -15.50
N LYS A 14 10.16 2.24 -15.91
CA LYS A 14 11.49 1.73 -16.22
C LYS A 14 12.15 2.52 -17.35
N LYS A 15 11.42 2.78 -18.42
CA LYS A 15 11.93 3.60 -19.54
C LYS A 15 12.29 5.03 -19.11
N ILE A 16 11.49 5.63 -18.22
CA ILE A 16 11.82 6.94 -17.64
C ILE A 16 13.10 6.84 -16.79
N ALA A 17 13.24 5.77 -16.01
CA ALA A 17 14.39 5.56 -15.14
C ALA A 17 15.71 5.27 -15.87
N GLU A 18 15.66 4.94 -17.17
CA GLU A 18 16.84 4.76 -18.02
C GLU A 18 17.43 6.09 -18.53
N SER A 19 16.73 7.21 -18.36
CA SER A 19 17.23 8.54 -18.73
C SER A 19 18.46 8.93 -17.88
N PRO A 20 19.54 9.45 -18.48
CA PRO A 20 20.71 9.91 -17.73
C PRO A 20 20.41 11.15 -16.85
N GLU A 21 19.32 11.85 -17.12
CA GLU A 21 18.83 12.98 -16.32
C GLU A 21 17.99 12.54 -15.11
N PHE A 22 17.66 11.25 -14.98
CA PHE A 22 16.87 10.69 -13.89
C PHE A 22 17.75 9.94 -12.88
N ASN A 23 17.52 10.20 -11.59
CA ASN A 23 18.15 9.46 -10.50
C ASN A 23 17.08 8.95 -9.54
N PHE A 24 17.14 7.66 -9.21
CA PHE A 24 16.30 7.06 -8.17
C PHE A 24 17.13 6.80 -6.92
N ILE A 25 16.68 7.35 -5.79
CA ILE A 25 17.27 7.11 -4.47
C ILE A 25 16.19 6.50 -3.60
N GLY A 26 16.19 5.16 -3.53
CA GLY A 26 15.28 4.40 -2.68
C GLY A 26 15.75 4.34 -1.22
N ASN A 27 14.87 3.87 -0.33
CA ASN A 27 15.16 3.72 1.10
C ASN A 27 15.60 5.03 1.79
N VAL A 28 15.06 6.16 1.34
CA VAL A 28 15.23 7.48 1.96
C VAL A 28 13.85 8.06 2.21
N THR A 29 13.52 8.28 3.48
CA THR A 29 12.25 8.81 3.93
C THR A 29 12.38 10.31 4.18
N VAL A 30 11.73 11.12 3.35
CA VAL A 30 11.67 12.57 3.55
C VAL A 30 10.89 12.88 4.84
N GLY A 31 11.42 13.77 5.68
CA GLY A 31 10.94 14.06 7.03
C GLY A 31 11.57 13.21 8.13
N LYS A 32 12.38 12.20 7.77
CA LYS A 32 13.13 11.35 8.73
C LYS A 32 14.61 11.31 8.41
N ASP A 33 14.96 10.87 7.20
CA ASP A 33 16.35 10.70 6.76
C ASP A 33 16.90 11.99 6.12
N ILE A 34 16.01 12.82 5.55
CA ILE A 34 16.31 14.15 5.01
C ILE A 34 15.14 15.10 5.29
N ASN A 35 15.41 16.37 5.61
CA ASN A 35 14.34 17.33 5.85
C ASN A 35 13.74 17.84 4.54
N ALA A 36 12.46 18.21 4.60
CA ALA A 36 11.76 18.78 3.46
C ALA A 36 12.36 20.13 3.04
N GLU A 37 12.81 20.92 4.01
CA GLU A 37 13.40 22.24 3.84
C GLU A 37 14.73 22.16 3.07
N ASP A 38 15.55 21.14 3.36
CA ASP A 38 16.83 20.92 2.69
C ASP A 38 16.62 20.67 1.17
N LEU A 39 15.56 19.91 0.82
CA LEU A 39 15.18 19.70 -0.57
C LEU A 39 14.72 20.99 -1.25
N GLN A 40 13.92 21.81 -0.56
CA GLN A 40 13.42 23.08 -1.11
C GLN A 40 14.53 24.11 -1.34
N GLN A 41 15.60 24.07 -0.54
CA GLN A 41 16.76 24.94 -0.73
C GLN A 41 17.71 24.43 -1.83
N THR A 42 17.76 23.12 -2.06
CA THR A 42 18.71 22.48 -2.99
C THR A 42 18.17 22.38 -4.41
N TYR A 43 16.85 22.19 -4.57
CA TYR A 43 16.21 21.99 -5.87
C TYR A 43 15.38 23.20 -6.29
N HIS A 44 15.36 23.50 -7.59
CA HIS A 44 14.54 24.59 -8.14
C HIS A 44 13.04 24.40 -7.90
N ALA A 45 12.58 23.16 -7.84
CA ALA A 45 11.20 22.79 -7.52
C ALA A 45 11.17 21.43 -6.83
N VAL A 46 10.23 21.27 -5.90
CA VAL A 46 9.97 20.00 -5.20
C VAL A 46 8.51 19.63 -5.40
N ILE A 47 8.26 18.40 -5.84
CA ILE A 47 6.91 17.86 -6.06
C ILE A 47 6.70 16.69 -5.10
N TYR A 48 5.75 16.81 -4.18
CA TYR A 48 5.41 15.74 -3.25
C TYR A 48 4.38 14.81 -3.88
N THR A 49 4.77 13.55 -4.10
CA THR A 49 3.92 12.49 -4.69
C THR A 49 3.86 11.26 -3.78
N CYS A 50 3.75 11.48 -2.46
CA CYS A 50 3.80 10.41 -1.43
C CYS A 50 2.51 9.59 -1.28
N GLY A 51 1.42 9.96 -1.96
CA GLY A 51 0.14 9.25 -1.85
C GLY A 51 -0.54 9.45 -0.50
N ALA A 52 -1.36 8.48 -0.09
CA ALA A 52 -2.08 8.48 1.18
C ALA A 52 -1.79 7.17 1.93
N GLU A 53 -0.92 7.26 2.94
CA GLU A 53 -0.42 6.11 3.69
C GLU A 53 -1.37 5.62 4.78
N THR A 54 -2.29 6.47 5.23
CA THR A 54 -3.14 6.20 6.40
C THR A 54 -4.58 5.88 6.03
N ASP A 55 -5.17 4.97 6.79
CA ASP A 55 -6.56 4.56 6.66
C ASP A 55 -7.53 5.50 7.37
N ARG A 56 -8.78 5.48 6.90
CA ARG A 56 -9.89 6.07 7.63
C ARG A 56 -10.39 5.10 8.69
N ARG A 57 -10.22 5.47 9.95
CA ARG A 57 -10.78 4.77 11.11
C ARG A 57 -12.31 4.90 11.12
N LEU A 58 -12.99 3.88 11.64
CA LEU A 58 -14.46 3.87 11.71
C LEU A 58 -14.97 4.73 12.89
N GLY A 59 -14.16 4.88 13.93
CA GLY A 59 -14.49 5.62 15.15
C GLY A 59 -15.56 4.94 15.99
N ILE A 60 -15.65 3.60 15.94
CA ILE A 60 -16.70 2.83 16.63
C ILE A 60 -16.15 1.96 17.75
N PRO A 61 -16.94 1.67 18.81
CA PRO A 61 -16.53 0.73 19.84
C PRO A 61 -16.16 -0.63 19.25
N GLY A 62 -14.99 -1.16 19.65
CA GLY A 62 -14.51 -2.46 19.20
C GLY A 62 -13.65 -2.45 17.93
N GLU A 63 -13.37 -1.29 17.33
CA GLU A 63 -12.51 -1.21 16.12
C GLU A 63 -11.06 -1.64 16.33
N ASP A 64 -10.60 -1.72 17.59
CA ASP A 64 -9.25 -2.14 17.97
C ASP A 64 -9.18 -3.59 18.48
N LEU A 65 -10.29 -4.33 18.41
CA LEU A 65 -10.29 -5.73 18.80
C LEU A 65 -9.47 -6.57 17.83
N LEU A 66 -8.84 -7.63 18.33
CA LEU A 66 -8.18 -8.63 17.49
C LEU A 66 -9.19 -9.18 16.46
N GLY A 67 -8.79 -9.20 15.18
CA GLY A 67 -9.69 -9.54 14.07
C GLY A 67 -10.30 -8.33 13.36
N SER A 68 -10.21 -7.12 13.93
CA SER A 68 -10.57 -5.88 13.26
C SER A 68 -9.33 -5.23 12.64
N TYR A 69 -9.32 -5.11 11.30
CA TYR A 69 -8.18 -4.60 10.56
C TYR A 69 -8.63 -3.65 9.47
N THR A 70 -7.73 -2.77 9.06
CA THR A 70 -7.93 -1.94 7.87
C THR A 70 -7.74 -2.76 6.60
N ALA A 71 -8.35 -2.32 5.51
CA ALA A 71 -8.11 -2.94 4.21
C ALA A 71 -6.65 -2.76 3.78
N THR A 72 -6.02 -1.61 4.05
CA THR A 72 -4.62 -1.34 3.68
C THR A 72 -3.66 -2.30 4.35
N GLU A 73 -3.87 -2.65 5.62
CA GLU A 73 -3.07 -3.67 6.31
C GLU A 73 -3.15 -5.03 5.58
N PHE A 74 -4.36 -5.48 5.25
CA PHE A 74 -4.56 -6.77 4.59
C PHE A 74 -4.00 -6.77 3.16
N VAL A 75 -4.25 -5.71 2.39
CA VAL A 75 -3.73 -5.53 1.03
C VAL A 75 -2.21 -5.42 0.99
N GLY A 76 -1.63 -4.69 1.95
CA GLY A 76 -0.18 -4.58 2.12
C GLY A 76 0.45 -5.93 2.42
N TRP A 77 -0.13 -6.67 3.37
CA TRP A 77 0.32 -8.00 3.76
C TRP A 77 0.36 -8.97 2.57
N TYR A 78 -0.76 -9.17 1.86
CA TYR A 78 -0.79 -10.15 0.76
C TYR A 78 0.03 -9.72 -0.47
N ASN A 79 0.34 -8.43 -0.62
CA ASN A 79 1.21 -7.94 -1.70
C ASN A 79 2.70 -7.87 -1.29
N GLY A 80 3.04 -8.26 -0.05
CA GLY A 80 4.43 -8.30 0.42
C GLY A 80 5.02 -6.94 0.77
N HIS A 81 4.20 -5.97 1.18
CA HIS A 81 4.68 -4.69 1.66
C HIS A 81 5.49 -4.86 2.97
N PRO A 82 6.73 -4.33 3.07
CA PRO A 82 7.62 -4.59 4.20
C PRO A 82 7.01 -4.27 5.57
N ASP A 83 6.28 -3.16 5.70
CA ASP A 83 5.67 -2.75 6.97
C ASP A 83 4.54 -3.67 7.46
N TYR A 84 3.99 -4.49 6.56
CA TYR A 84 2.90 -5.41 6.86
C TYR A 84 3.35 -6.87 6.79
N ARG A 85 4.63 -7.14 6.55
CA ARG A 85 5.16 -8.50 6.30
C ARG A 85 4.99 -9.45 7.49
N ASP A 86 5.09 -8.93 8.71
CA ASP A 86 5.02 -9.70 9.95
C ASP A 86 3.59 -9.72 10.52
N ARG A 87 2.61 -9.16 9.78
CA ARG A 87 1.20 -9.21 10.16
C ARG A 87 0.66 -10.63 10.01
N THR A 88 -0.19 -11.01 10.95
CA THR A 88 -0.89 -12.29 10.93
C THR A 88 -2.39 -12.03 10.96
N PHE A 89 -3.11 -12.68 10.05
CA PHE A 89 -4.56 -12.66 10.01
C PHE A 89 -5.05 -14.07 10.35
N ASP A 90 -5.97 -14.16 11.32
CA ASP A 90 -6.65 -15.42 11.60
C ASP A 90 -7.73 -15.67 10.55
N LEU A 91 -7.40 -16.47 9.55
CA LEU A 91 -8.27 -16.85 8.44
C LEU A 91 -8.95 -18.21 8.65
N SER A 92 -8.93 -18.74 9.88
CA SER A 92 -9.57 -20.03 10.20
C SER A 92 -11.10 -19.95 10.34
N HIS A 93 -11.64 -18.73 10.37
CA HIS A 93 -13.06 -18.48 10.54
C HIS A 93 -13.84 -18.63 9.21
N GLU A 94 -15.08 -19.09 9.31
CA GLU A 94 -15.97 -19.27 8.14
C GLU A 94 -16.43 -17.94 7.52
N THR A 95 -16.45 -16.86 8.31
CA THR A 95 -17.00 -15.56 7.89
C THR A 95 -16.02 -14.42 8.12
N ALA A 96 -15.84 -13.60 7.09
CA ALA A 96 -15.19 -12.29 7.16
C ALA A 96 -16.19 -11.21 6.75
N VAL A 97 -16.14 -10.05 7.41
CA VAL A 97 -17.00 -8.90 7.09
C VAL A 97 -16.13 -7.75 6.58
N VAL A 98 -16.42 -7.27 5.38
CA VAL A 98 -15.72 -6.14 4.76
C VAL A 98 -16.63 -4.91 4.79
N ILE A 99 -16.17 -3.82 5.40
CA ILE A 99 -16.92 -2.57 5.49
C ILE A 99 -16.51 -1.63 4.35
N GLY A 100 -17.43 -1.41 3.41
CA GLY A 100 -17.23 -0.53 2.25
C GLY A 100 -17.74 -1.14 0.95
N GLN A 101 -17.97 -0.31 -0.07
CA GLN A 101 -18.46 -0.73 -1.39
C GLN A 101 -17.60 -0.19 -2.54
N GLY A 102 -16.29 -0.04 -2.30
CA GLY A 102 -15.31 0.39 -3.30
C GLY A 102 -14.49 -0.77 -3.89
N ASN A 103 -13.64 -0.48 -4.86
CA ASN A 103 -12.79 -1.48 -5.52
C ASN A 103 -11.88 -2.23 -4.53
N VAL A 104 -11.34 -1.54 -3.52
CA VAL A 104 -10.51 -2.18 -2.48
C VAL A 104 -11.32 -3.20 -1.67
N ALA A 105 -12.58 -2.91 -1.37
CA ALA A 105 -13.46 -3.88 -0.70
C ALA A 105 -13.68 -5.12 -1.57
N ALA A 106 -13.88 -4.92 -2.89
CA ALA A 106 -13.98 -6.03 -3.83
C ALA A 106 -12.67 -6.83 -3.95
N ASP A 107 -11.52 -6.18 -3.89
CA ASP A 107 -10.20 -6.84 -3.89
C ASP A 107 -10.02 -7.72 -2.65
N VAL A 108 -10.29 -7.19 -1.45
CA VAL A 108 -10.21 -7.95 -0.20
C VAL A 108 -11.16 -9.13 -0.24
N SER A 109 -12.43 -8.92 -0.58
CA SER A 109 -13.43 -9.99 -0.68
C SER A 109 -13.03 -11.07 -1.67
N ARG A 110 -12.49 -10.68 -2.84
CA ARG A 110 -12.04 -11.62 -3.86
C ARG A 110 -10.85 -12.45 -3.40
N ILE A 111 -9.86 -11.83 -2.74
CA ILE A 111 -8.71 -12.56 -2.19
C ILE A 111 -9.12 -13.53 -1.10
N LEU A 112 -10.05 -13.14 -0.22
CA LEU A 112 -10.58 -14.02 0.83
C LEU A 112 -11.42 -15.17 0.27
N ALA A 113 -12.12 -14.98 -0.85
CA ALA A 113 -13.01 -15.98 -1.44
C ALA A 113 -12.30 -16.95 -2.40
N LYS A 114 -11.06 -16.67 -2.80
CA LYS A 114 -10.30 -17.52 -3.73
C LYS A 114 -9.76 -18.76 -3.04
N SER A 115 -9.69 -19.87 -3.79
CA SER A 115 -8.94 -21.03 -3.35
C SER A 115 -7.43 -20.73 -3.36
N VAL A 116 -6.66 -21.40 -2.52
CA VAL A 116 -5.20 -21.20 -2.46
C VAL A 116 -4.51 -21.52 -3.80
N ASP A 117 -5.08 -22.44 -4.58
CA ASP A 117 -4.53 -22.89 -5.85
C ASP A 117 -4.90 -21.99 -7.05
N GLU A 118 -5.71 -20.94 -6.83
CA GLU A 118 -6.18 -19.99 -7.86
C GLU A 118 -5.53 -18.61 -7.76
#